data_AF-A0A8C6ESY9-F1
#
_entry.id   AF-A0A8C6ESY9-F1
#
_cell.length_a   1.000
_cell.length_b   1.000
_cell.length_c   1.000
_cell.angle_alpha   90.00
_cell.angle_beta   90.00
_cell.angle_gamma   90.00
#
_symmetry.space_group_name_H-M   'P 1'
#
loop_
_entity.id
_entity.type
_entity.pdbx_description
1 polymer ?
#
loop_
_entity_poly.entity_id
_entity_poly.type
_entity_poly.pdbx_seq_one_letter_code
_entity_poly.pdbx_strand_id
1 'polypeptide(L)'
;SCQLNPPPSVGTMDLAYVCEWEKWPKSTHCPSVPLACAWSCRNLIAFTTDLRSDDQDLTRTIHILDTEHPWDVHSVSSQHREAITCLEWDQSGSRLLSADADGQIKCWSMADHLANSWESCLGSMVEGDPIVALSWLHNGVKLALHLPSLALDLGSSCSAS
;
A
#
# COMPACT_ATOMS: atom_id res chain seq x y z
N SER A 1 14.73 -22.27 10.37
CA SER A 1 15.54 -21.79 11.50
C SER A 1 16.38 -20.64 10.97
N CYS A 2 15.97 -19.40 11.23
CA CYS A 2 16.61 -18.21 10.65
C CYS A 2 17.62 -17.68 11.67
N GLN A 3 18.91 -17.66 11.31
CA GLN A 3 19.92 -16.98 12.12
C GLN A 3 20.18 -15.59 11.54
N LEU A 4 20.11 -14.57 12.41
CA LEU A 4 20.39 -13.18 12.09
C LEU A 4 21.61 -12.74 12.89
N ASN A 5 22.63 -12.18 12.22
CA ASN A 5 23.75 -11.51 12.86
C ASN A 5 23.49 -9.99 12.90
N PRO A 6 23.67 -9.30 14.04
CA PRO A 6 23.53 -7.85 14.09
C PRO A 6 24.76 -7.14 13.47
N PRO A 7 24.57 -6.05 12.70
CA PRO A 7 25.69 -5.28 12.15
C PRO A 7 26.31 -4.32 13.19
N PRO A 8 27.62 -4.00 13.07
CA PRO A 8 28.27 -3.01 13.91
C PRO A 8 27.90 -1.57 13.50
N SER A 9 28.05 -0.67 14.46
CA SER A 9 27.39 0.64 14.54
C SER A 9 27.96 1.78 13.68
N VAL A 10 27.04 2.68 13.32
CA VAL A 10 27.18 4.11 12.93
C VAL A 10 27.51 4.42 11.47
N GLY A 11 26.45 4.70 10.72
CA GLY A 11 26.36 5.32 9.39
C GLY A 11 24.87 5.50 9.09
N THR A 12 24.49 6.47 8.26
CA THR A 12 23.09 6.72 7.83
C THR A 12 22.32 5.41 7.68
N MET A 13 21.23 5.24 8.45
CA MET A 13 20.52 3.97 8.53
C MET A 13 19.68 3.77 7.26
N ASP A 14 20.31 3.24 6.21
CA ASP A 14 19.60 2.63 5.10
C ASP A 14 19.16 1.23 5.54
N LEU A 15 17.91 1.15 5.98
CA LEU A 15 17.30 -0.10 6.41
C LEU A 15 16.78 -0.85 5.18
N ALA A 16 17.61 -1.73 4.63
CA ALA A 16 17.24 -2.61 3.53
C ALA A 16 16.80 -3.99 4.09
N TYR A 17 15.52 -4.30 3.98
CA TYR A 17 15.03 -5.66 4.20
C TYR A 17 15.00 -6.41 2.88
N VAL A 18 15.60 -7.61 2.84
CA VAL A 18 15.49 -8.55 1.73
C VAL A 18 14.65 -9.73 2.21
N CYS A 19 13.41 -9.82 1.75
CA CYS A 19 12.58 -10.99 1.99
C CYS A 19 12.90 -12.05 0.93
N GLU A 20 13.57 -13.13 1.33
CA GLU A 20 13.73 -14.30 0.48
C GLU A 20 12.42 -15.11 0.51
N TRP A 21 11.66 -15.05 -0.58
CA TRP A 21 10.49 -15.91 -0.77
C TRP A 21 10.92 -17.25 -1.35
N GLU A 22 10.21 -18.34 -1.03
CA GLU A 22 10.40 -19.59 -1.77
C GLU A 22 10.20 -19.32 -3.27
N LYS A 23 11.10 -19.85 -4.10
CA LYS A 23 11.06 -19.66 -5.54
C LYS A 23 9.79 -20.34 -6.08
N TRP A 24 8.78 -19.53 -6.35
CA TRP A 24 7.59 -19.96 -7.07
C TRP A 24 8.02 -20.63 -8.37
N PRO A 25 7.37 -21.74 -8.79
CA PRO A 25 7.50 -22.26 -10.15
C PRO A 25 7.33 -21.09 -11.12
N LYS A 26 8.14 -21.02 -12.19
CA LYS A 26 8.02 -19.97 -13.21
C LYS A 26 6.61 -20.00 -13.80
N SER A 27 5.70 -19.25 -13.20
CA SER A 27 4.37 -19.03 -13.71
C SER A 27 4.52 -18.16 -14.95
N THR A 28 4.03 -18.65 -16.08
CA THR A 28 3.97 -17.91 -17.35
C THR A 28 2.89 -16.83 -17.33
N HIS A 29 2.24 -16.59 -16.20
CA HIS A 29 1.27 -15.53 -16.05
C HIS A 29 1.96 -14.26 -15.56
N CYS A 30 2.39 -13.42 -16.49
CA CYS A 30 2.47 -12.00 -16.22
C CYS A 30 1.04 -11.46 -16.25
N PRO A 31 0.41 -11.12 -15.12
CA PRO A 31 -0.78 -10.30 -15.21
C PRO A 31 -0.31 -9.01 -15.87
N SER A 32 -0.86 -8.67 -17.03
CA SER A 32 -0.62 -7.41 -17.73
C SER A 32 -1.05 -6.18 -16.90
N VAL A 33 -1.66 -6.42 -15.73
CA VAL A 33 -2.12 -5.43 -14.77
C VAL A 33 -1.13 -5.37 -13.60
N PRO A 34 -0.53 -4.22 -13.30
CA PRO A 34 0.31 -4.05 -12.12
C PRO A 34 -0.53 -4.25 -10.85
N LEU A 35 -0.01 -5.04 -9.91
CA LEU A 35 -0.63 -5.19 -8.59
C LEU A 35 -0.61 -3.84 -7.86
N ALA A 36 -1.74 -3.47 -7.25
CA ALA A 36 -1.84 -2.21 -6.51
C ALA A 36 -1.10 -2.32 -5.17
N CYS A 37 -0.43 -1.23 -4.77
CA CYS A 37 0.15 -1.09 -3.44
C CYS A 37 0.03 0.36 -2.95
N ALA A 38 -0.02 0.53 -1.64
CA ALA A 38 -0.13 1.84 -1.00
C ALA A 38 0.53 1.82 0.39
N TRP A 39 1.12 2.94 0.78
CA TRP A 39 1.76 3.12 2.10
C TRP A 39 0.99 4.17 2.91
N SER A 40 0.61 3.80 4.14
CA SER A 40 -0.04 4.68 5.11
C SER A 40 0.94 5.54 5.92
N CYS A 41 0.43 6.53 6.64
CA CYS A 41 1.18 7.31 7.63
C CYS A 41 1.51 6.53 8.93
N ARG A 42 1.02 5.28 9.08
CA ARG A 42 1.27 4.42 10.25
C ARG A 42 2.28 3.31 9.99
N ASN A 43 3.16 3.49 9.01
CA ASN A 43 4.14 2.47 8.61
C ASN A 43 3.50 1.15 8.14
N LEU A 44 2.22 1.19 7.74
CA LEU A 44 1.55 0.05 7.14
C LEU A 44 1.63 0.12 5.62
N ILE A 45 2.00 -1.00 5.01
CA ILE A 45 2.00 -1.20 3.57
C ILE A 45 0.85 -2.14 3.22
N ALA A 46 -0.03 -1.70 2.31
CA ALA A 46 -1.02 -2.55 1.67
C ALA A 46 -0.55 -2.94 0.27
N PHE A 47 -0.73 -4.19 -0.10
CA PHE A 47 -0.46 -4.68 -1.45
C PHE A 47 -1.39 -5.84 -1.80
N THR A 48 -1.62 -6.05 -3.09
CA THR A 48 -2.56 -7.07 -3.57
C THR A 48 -1.82 -8.27 -4.15
N THR A 49 -2.38 -9.47 -4.00
CA THR A 49 -1.97 -10.63 -4.78
C THR A 49 -3.18 -11.37 -5.32
N ASP A 50 -2.96 -12.07 -6.43
CA ASP A 50 -3.93 -13.00 -6.99
C ASP A 50 -3.46 -14.43 -6.69
N LEU A 51 -4.23 -15.17 -5.90
CA LEU A 51 -3.97 -16.57 -5.60
C LEU A 51 -4.87 -17.44 -6.46
N ARG A 52 -4.25 -18.27 -7.31
CA ARG A 52 -4.95 -19.26 -8.13
C ARG A 52 -5.06 -20.58 -7.36
N SER A 53 -6.28 -21.02 -7.10
CA SER A 53 -6.57 -22.35 -6.53
C SER A 53 -6.35 -23.45 -7.57
N ASP A 54 -6.21 -24.70 -7.12
CA ASP A 54 -6.17 -25.90 -7.98
C ASP A 54 -7.44 -26.02 -8.84
N ASP A 55 -8.58 -25.54 -8.34
CA ASP A 55 -9.87 -25.48 -9.03
C ASP A 55 -9.94 -24.37 -10.09
N GLN A 56 -8.84 -23.65 -10.33
CA GLN A 56 -8.69 -22.49 -11.22
C GLN A 56 -9.44 -21.22 -10.78
N ASP A 57 -10.10 -21.23 -9.62
CA ASP A 57 -10.66 -20.02 -9.04
C ASP A 57 -9.55 -19.03 -8.66
N LEU A 58 -9.75 -17.77 -9.05
CA LEU A 58 -8.84 -16.68 -8.74
C LEU A 58 -9.34 -15.92 -7.52
N THR A 59 -8.56 -15.94 -6.44
CA THR A 59 -8.87 -15.21 -5.22
C THR A 59 -7.94 -14.02 -5.08
N ARG A 60 -8.53 -12.82 -5.08
CA ARG A 60 -7.81 -11.57 -4.85
C ARG A 60 -7.70 -11.33 -3.36
N THR A 61 -6.47 -11.21 -2.87
CA THR A 61 -6.17 -10.99 -1.46
C THR A 61 -5.50 -9.64 -1.30
N ILE A 62 -5.91 -8.88 -0.27
CA ILE A 62 -5.22 -7.68 0.17
C ILE A 62 -4.36 -8.08 1.37
N HIS A 63 -3.07 -7.78 1.28
CA HIS A 63 -2.12 -7.97 2.35
C HIS A 63 -1.80 -6.64 3.00
N ILE A 64 -1.69 -6.62 4.32
CA ILE A 64 -1.31 -5.47 5.12
C ILE A 64 -0.17 -5.91 6.02
N LEU A 65 0.95 -5.20 5.94
CA LEU A 65 2.12 -5.44 6.78
C LEU A 65 2.53 -4.17 7.50
N ASP A 66 3.07 -4.32 8.70
CA ASP A 66 3.80 -3.29 9.42
C ASP A 66 5.29 -3.39 9.09
N THR A 67 5.92 -2.29 8.70
CA THR A 67 7.35 -2.27 8.40
C THR A 67 8.25 -2.51 9.63
N GLU A 68 7.75 -2.27 10.84
CA GLU A 68 8.48 -2.60 12.07
C GLU A 68 8.46 -4.11 12.39
N HIS A 69 7.41 -4.79 11.92
CA HIS A 69 7.17 -6.22 12.12
C HIS A 69 6.89 -6.91 10.77
N PRO A 70 7.85 -6.91 9.82
CA PRO A 70 7.63 -7.37 8.45
C PRO A 70 7.30 -8.87 8.32
N TRP A 71 7.50 -9.63 9.40
CA TRP A 71 7.10 -11.04 9.51
C TRP A 71 5.61 -11.23 9.82
N ASP A 72 4.90 -10.19 10.28
CA ASP A 72 3.48 -10.25 10.64
C ASP A 72 2.62 -9.69 9.49
N VAL A 73 2.45 -10.51 8.45
CA VAL A 73 1.66 -10.13 7.26
C VAL A 73 0.21 -10.57 7.45
N HIS A 74 -0.71 -9.63 7.43
CA HIS A 74 -2.15 -9.88 7.54
C HIS A 74 -2.79 -9.93 6.17
N SER A 75 -3.51 -11.02 5.90
CA SER A 75 -4.08 -11.29 4.58
C SER A 75 -5.60 -11.38 4.68
N VAL A 76 -6.31 -10.58 3.90
CA VAL A 76 -7.77 -10.54 3.89
C VAL A 76 -8.27 -10.84 2.48
N SER A 77 -9.23 -11.76 2.38
CA SER A 77 -9.92 -12.03 1.13
C SER A 77 -10.72 -10.80 0.72
N SER A 78 -10.37 -10.23 -0.43
CA SER A 78 -10.90 -8.94 -0.84
C SER A 78 -12.35 -9.02 -1.33
N GLN A 79 -12.79 -10.22 -1.75
CA GLN A 79 -14.07 -10.49 -2.42
C GLN A 79 -14.28 -9.69 -3.73
N HIS A 80 -13.26 -9.00 -4.24
CA HIS A 80 -13.31 -8.36 -5.55
C HIS A 80 -13.41 -9.41 -6.65
N ARG A 81 -14.16 -9.08 -7.72
CA ARG A 81 -14.30 -9.99 -8.86
C ARG A 81 -13.15 -9.82 -9.85
N GLU A 82 -12.67 -8.59 -10.07
CA GLU A 82 -11.93 -8.32 -11.31
C GLU A 82 -10.44 -7.97 -11.32
N ALA A 83 -9.87 -7.09 -10.54
CA ALA A 83 -8.40 -6.86 -10.47
C ALA A 83 -8.34 -5.60 -9.70
N ILE A 84 -7.72 -5.66 -8.53
CA ILE A 84 -7.68 -4.47 -7.70
C ILE A 84 -6.71 -3.51 -8.36
N THR A 85 -7.26 -2.46 -8.96
CA THR A 85 -6.53 -1.45 -9.72
C THR A 85 -6.04 -0.32 -8.82
N CYS A 86 -6.71 -0.11 -7.68
CA CYS A 86 -6.43 1.00 -6.78
C CYS A 86 -6.49 0.57 -5.31
N LEU A 87 -5.54 1.06 -4.52
CA LEU A 87 -5.53 1.01 -3.07
C LEU A 87 -5.22 2.41 -2.52
N GLU A 88 -5.96 2.85 -1.51
CA GLU A 88 -5.73 4.17 -0.92
C GLU A 88 -6.05 4.22 0.58
N TRP A 89 -5.05 4.60 1.36
CA TRP A 89 -5.17 4.82 2.79
C TRP A 89 -5.87 6.14 3.10
N ASP A 90 -6.69 6.15 4.15
CA ASP A 90 -7.19 7.41 4.70
C ASP A 90 -6.08 8.18 5.44
N GLN A 91 -6.29 9.47 5.70
CA GLN A 91 -5.30 10.32 6.39
C GLN A 91 -4.81 9.76 7.73
N SER A 92 -5.65 8.97 8.39
CA SER A 92 -5.31 8.38 9.69
C SER A 92 -4.49 7.11 9.53
N GLY A 93 -4.60 6.39 8.40
CA GLY A 93 -4.06 5.05 8.21
C GLY A 93 -4.87 3.98 8.95
N SER A 94 -6.12 4.25 9.33
CA SER A 94 -7.03 3.29 9.99
C SER A 94 -7.99 2.64 8.99
N ARG A 95 -8.14 3.24 7.81
CA ARG A 95 -9.05 2.77 6.76
C ARG A 95 -8.33 2.71 5.44
N LEU A 96 -8.74 1.75 4.62
CA LEU A 96 -8.21 1.50 3.29
C LEU A 96 -9.36 1.40 2.30
N LEU A 97 -9.28 2.10 1.18
CA LEU A 97 -10.15 1.86 0.03
C LEU A 97 -9.46 0.91 -0.94
N SER A 98 -10.25 0.02 -1.53
CA SER A 98 -9.86 -0.79 -2.68
C SER A 98 -10.90 -0.65 -3.78
N ALA A 99 -10.45 -0.63 -5.03
CA ALA A 99 -11.34 -0.69 -6.18
C ALA A 99 -10.83 -1.67 -7.24
N ASP A 100 -11.77 -2.27 -7.98
CA ASP A 100 -11.45 -3.17 -9.08
C ASP A 100 -11.80 -2.63 -10.48
N ALA A 101 -11.35 -3.36 -11.50
CA ALA A 101 -11.58 -3.06 -12.90
C ALA A 101 -13.05 -3.19 -13.37
N ASP A 102 -13.95 -3.71 -12.53
CA ASP A 102 -15.40 -3.81 -12.80
C ASP A 102 -16.20 -2.74 -12.06
N GLY A 103 -15.53 -1.80 -11.39
CA GLY A 103 -16.21 -0.71 -10.70
C GLY A 103 -16.64 -1.03 -9.27
N GLN A 104 -16.26 -2.19 -8.70
CA GLN A 104 -16.50 -2.45 -7.28
C GLN A 104 -15.50 -1.68 -6.44
N ILE A 105 -16.01 -1.07 -5.38
CA ILE A 105 -15.25 -0.31 -4.40
C ILE A 105 -15.57 -0.89 -3.02
N LYS A 106 -14.55 -1.14 -2.22
CA LYS A 106 -14.68 -1.59 -0.83
C LYS A 106 -13.89 -0.69 0.11
N CYS A 107 -14.42 -0.52 1.32
CA CYS A 107 -13.77 0.18 2.41
C CYS A 107 -13.47 -0.80 3.53
N TRP A 108 -12.21 -0.86 3.92
CA TRP A 108 -11.69 -1.68 5.00
C TRP A 108 -11.38 -0.80 6.21
N SER A 109 -11.58 -1.31 7.42
CA SER A 109 -11.20 -0.65 8.66
C SER A 109 -10.46 -1.62 9.58
N MET A 110 -9.52 -1.09 10.37
CA MET A 110 -8.97 -1.82 11.51
C MET A 110 -10.10 -2.15 12.48
N ALA A 111 -10.28 -3.42 12.79
CA ALA A 111 -11.15 -3.86 13.87
C ALA A 111 -10.38 -3.72 15.20
N ASP A 112 -11.08 -3.24 16.24
CA ASP A 112 -10.54 -3.05 17.59
C ASP A 112 -9.23 -2.24 17.66
N HIS A 113 -8.96 -1.38 16.67
CA HIS A 113 -7.71 -0.63 16.49
C HIS A 113 -6.45 -1.51 16.35
N LEU A 114 -6.62 -2.76 15.96
CA LEU A 114 -5.51 -3.69 15.75
C LEU A 114 -5.06 -3.67 14.28
N ALA A 115 -3.76 -3.45 14.05
CA ALA A 115 -3.19 -3.50 12.70
C ALA A 115 -3.27 -4.89 12.05
N ASN A 116 -3.54 -5.93 12.87
CA ASN A 116 -3.67 -7.31 12.44
C ASN A 116 -5.11 -7.78 12.18
N SER A 117 -6.09 -6.90 12.38
CA SER A 117 -7.50 -7.24 12.23
C SER A 117 -8.19 -6.24 11.32
N TRP A 118 -8.71 -6.71 10.20
CA TRP A 118 -9.28 -5.85 9.15
C TRP A 118 -10.59 -6.42 8.64
N GLU A 119 -11.59 -5.55 8.56
CA GLU A 119 -12.93 -5.91 8.13
C GLU A 119 -13.44 -4.96 7.04
N SER A 120 -14.19 -5.51 6.08
CA SER A 120 -14.88 -4.72 5.06
C SER A 120 -16.13 -4.09 5.67
N CYS A 121 -16.08 -2.78 5.96
CA CYS A 121 -17.21 -2.06 6.56
C CYS A 121 -18.24 -1.63 5.52
N LEU A 122 -17.81 -1.29 4.30
CA LEU A 122 -18.67 -0.74 3.26
C LEU A 122 -18.25 -1.27 1.88
N GLY A 123 -19.22 -1.37 0.97
CA GLY A 123 -19.00 -1.70 -0.43
C GLY A 123 -19.97 -0.94 -1.31
N SER A 124 -19.51 -0.56 -2.50
CA SER A 124 -20.30 0.06 -3.56
C SER A 124 -19.89 -0.53 -4.91
N MET A 125 -20.75 -0.40 -5.90
CA MET A 125 -20.48 -0.85 -7.26
C MET A 125 -20.94 0.21 -8.23
N VAL A 126 -20.08 0.57 -9.18
CA VAL A 126 -20.40 1.42 -10.32
C VAL A 126 -20.33 0.53 -11.55
N GLU A 127 -21.44 0.26 -12.21
CA GLU A 127 -21.43 -0.71 -13.32
C GLU A 127 -20.63 -0.21 -14.52
N GLY A 128 -19.71 -1.05 -15.00
CA GLY A 128 -19.24 -1.04 -16.39
C GLY A 128 -17.99 -0.22 -16.69
N ASP A 129 -17.48 0.58 -15.74
CA ASP A 129 -16.27 1.39 -15.94
C ASP A 129 -15.17 1.04 -14.92
N PRO A 130 -13.92 0.83 -15.38
CA PRO A 130 -12.81 0.55 -14.48
C PRO A 130 -12.50 1.77 -13.62
N ILE A 131 -12.36 1.56 -12.31
CA ILE A 131 -11.89 2.63 -11.41
C ILE A 131 -10.39 2.82 -11.62
N VAL A 132 -10.02 4.02 -12.06
CA VAL A 132 -8.63 4.42 -12.33
C VAL A 132 -7.99 5.19 -11.18
N ALA A 133 -8.80 5.77 -10.30
CA ALA A 133 -8.35 6.55 -9.17
C ALA A 133 -9.39 6.54 -8.05
N LEU A 134 -8.90 6.54 -6.82
CA LEU A 134 -9.67 6.80 -5.60
C LEU A 134 -9.09 8.07 -4.94
N SER A 135 -9.92 8.78 -4.19
CA SER A 135 -9.44 9.81 -3.27
C SER A 135 -10.31 9.90 -2.03
N TRP A 136 -9.68 9.91 -0.85
CA TRP A 136 -10.36 10.32 0.38
C TRP A 136 -10.60 11.84 0.37
N LEU A 137 -11.87 12.24 0.52
CA LEU A 137 -12.20 13.63 0.76
C LEU A 137 -11.93 13.99 2.22
N HIS A 138 -11.02 14.93 2.42
CA HIS A 138 -10.72 15.49 3.72
C HIS A 138 -11.59 16.73 3.95
N ASN A 139 -12.08 16.91 5.17
CA ASN A 139 -12.88 18.07 5.60
C ASN A 139 -12.07 19.38 5.70
N GLY A 140 -10.98 19.53 4.95
CA GLY A 140 -10.31 20.81 4.73
C GLY A 140 -9.44 21.33 5.87
N VAL A 141 -9.16 20.55 6.93
CA VAL A 141 -8.14 20.97 7.92
C VAL A 141 -6.75 20.80 7.29
N LYS A 142 -6.33 21.84 6.57
CA LYS A 142 -5.00 21.93 5.97
C LYS A 142 -3.99 22.15 7.09
N LEU A 143 -3.33 21.08 7.54
CA LEU A 143 -2.12 21.21 8.35
C LEU A 143 -1.04 21.79 7.44
N ALA A 144 -0.86 23.11 7.50
CA ALA A 144 0.26 23.76 6.84
C ALA A 144 1.55 23.30 7.54
N LEU A 145 2.21 22.30 6.97
CA LEU A 145 3.59 21.97 7.35
C LEU A 145 4.46 23.13 6.90
N HIS A 146 4.89 23.95 7.86
CA HIS A 146 5.94 24.94 7.67
C HIS A 146 7.25 24.19 7.43
N LEU A 147 7.57 23.91 6.16
CA LEU A 147 8.94 23.62 5.78
C LEU A 147 9.67 24.96 5.75
N PRO A 148 10.61 25.26 6.68
CA PRO A 148 11.48 26.41 6.50
C PRO A 148 12.24 26.19 5.18
N SER A 149 11.98 27.07 4.22
CA SER A 149 12.66 27.07 2.93
C SER A 149 14.15 27.14 3.20
N LEU A 150 14.87 26.07 2.86
CA LEU A 150 16.32 26.10 2.73
C LEU A 150 16.59 26.93 1.46
N ALA A 151 16.53 28.25 1.62
CA ALA A 151 16.96 29.21 0.63
C ALA A 151 18.47 29.02 0.47
N LEU A 152 18.85 28.18 -0.49
CA LEU A 152 20.19 28.20 -1.04
C LEU A 152 20.30 29.48 -1.86
N ASP A 153 20.90 30.51 -1.27
CA ASP A 153 21.34 31.73 -1.93
C ASP A 153 22.32 31.36 -3.06
N LEU A 154 21.80 31.16 -4.27
CA LEU A 154 22.60 31.28 -5.48
C LEU A 154 22.74 32.77 -5.77
N GLY A 155 23.78 33.37 -5.20
CA GLY A 155 24.21 34.72 -5.51
C GLY A 155 24.61 34.85 -6.98
N SER A 156 23.68 35.30 -7.82
CA SER A 156 23.97 35.81 -9.16
C SER A 156 24.29 37.30 -9.06
N SER A 157 25.59 37.61 -8.94
CA SER A 157 26.11 38.95 -9.22
C SER A 157 26.02 39.22 -10.72
N CYS A 158 25.04 40.02 -11.14
CA CYS A 158 25.08 40.74 -12.40
C CYS A 158 25.23 42.24 -12.10
N SER A 159 26.48 42.72 -12.11
CA SER A 159 26.81 44.14 -12.14
C SER A 159 26.60 44.67 -13.57
N ALA A 160 25.66 45.60 -13.72
CA ALA A 160 25.49 46.41 -14.91
C ALA A 160 26.48 47.60 -14.89
N SER A 161 27.30 47.71 -15.95
CA SER A 161 27.85 48.95 -16.51
C SER A 161 28.25 48.69 -17.95
#